data_AF-A0A4R2QJ44-F1
#
_entry.id   AF-A0A4R2QJ44-F1
#
_cell.length_a   1.000
_cell.length_b   1.000
_cell.length_c   1.000
_cell.angle_alpha   90.00
_cell.angle_beta   90.00
_cell.angle_gamma   90.00
#
_symmetry.space_group_name_H-M   'P 1'
#
loop_
_entity.id
_entity.type
_entity.pdbx_description
1 polymer ?
#
loop_
_entity_poly.entity_id
_entity_poly.type
_entity_poly.pdbx_seq_one_letter_code
_entity_poly.pdbx_strand_id
1 'polypeptide(L)'
;MLNAIAWIVALVSLLAAAGHAGYLALLGNTANKRAGGAPVARYVRSRWPVAAGTAAGALLALLVAAGDSATADVFAILIGGASGLGSAKALQSTQQRYRTGG
;
A
#
# COMPACT_ATOMS: atom_id res chain seq x y z
N MET A 1 6.85 25.24 -4.15
CA MET A 1 6.51 24.26 -5.21
C MET A 1 6.81 22.82 -4.79
N LEU A 2 7.99 22.52 -4.23
CA LEU A 2 8.35 21.19 -3.72
C LEU A 2 7.37 20.66 -2.66
N ASN A 3 6.98 21.49 -1.69
CA ASN A 3 6.00 21.12 -0.67
C ASN A 3 4.67 20.59 -1.25
N ALA A 4 4.10 21.28 -2.25
CA ALA A 4 2.88 20.82 -2.92
C ALA A 4 3.07 19.44 -3.61
N ILE A 5 4.23 19.21 -4.24
CA ILE A 5 4.55 17.91 -4.86
C ILE A 5 4.67 16.83 -3.78
N ALA A 6 5.34 17.12 -2.66
CA ALA A 6 5.49 16.20 -1.55
C ALA A 6 4.13 15.78 -0.97
N TRP A 7 3.22 16.74 -0.75
CA TRP A 7 1.84 16.45 -0.33
C TRP A 7 1.09 15.56 -1.33
N ILE A 8 1.17 15.86 -2.62
CA ILE A 8 0.51 15.05 -3.65
C ILE A 8 1.06 13.61 -3.65
N VAL A 9 2.39 13.45 -3.62
CA VAL A 9 3.03 12.12 -3.59
C VAL A 9 2.64 11.35 -2.34
N ALA A 10 2.63 11.99 -1.17
CA ALA A 10 2.22 11.37 0.08
C ALA A 10 0.76 10.91 0.04
N LEU A 11 -0.16 11.74 -0.47
CA LEU A 11 -1.58 11.41 -0.60
C LEU A 11 -1.81 10.26 -1.59
N VAL A 12 -1.17 10.29 -2.76
CA VAL A 12 -1.26 9.21 -3.75
C VAL A 12 -0.68 7.90 -3.18
N SER A 13 0.43 7.98 -2.46
CA SER A 13 1.03 6.83 -1.76
C SER A 13 0.06 6.24 -0.74
N LEU A 14 -0.60 7.10 0.06
CA LEU A 14 -1.58 6.66 1.04
C LEU A 14 -2.79 5.98 0.39
N LEU A 15 -3.30 6.54 -0.70
CA LEU A 15 -4.37 5.91 -1.50
C LEU A 15 -3.96 4.54 -2.04
N ALA A 16 -2.73 4.41 -2.56
CA ALA A 16 -2.22 3.14 -3.06
C ALA A 16 -2.12 2.09 -1.94
N ALA A 17 -1.61 2.48 -0.77
CA ALA A 17 -1.52 1.61 0.40
C ALA A 17 -2.90 1.18 0.89
N ALA A 18 -3.84 2.12 0.99
CA ALA A 18 -5.23 1.84 1.36
C ALA A 18 -5.92 0.91 0.35
N GLY A 19 -5.69 1.11 -0.95
CA GLY A 19 -6.19 0.23 -2.01
C GLY A 19 -5.66 -1.20 -1.89
N HIS A 20 -4.37 -1.37 -1.61
CA HIS A 20 -3.78 -2.69 -1.39
C HIS A 20 -4.36 -3.38 -0.14
N ALA A 21 -4.41 -2.67 0.99
CA ALA A 21 -4.96 -3.19 2.24
C ALA A 21 -6.45 -3.54 2.12
N GLY A 22 -7.24 -2.66 1.51
CA GLY A 22 -8.66 -2.87 1.26
C GLY A 22 -8.92 -4.08 0.37
N TYR A 23 -8.11 -4.27 -0.69
CA TYR A 23 -8.20 -5.44 -1.54
C TYR A 23 -7.91 -6.75 -0.78
N LEU A 24 -6.87 -6.76 0.07
CA LEU A 24 -6.56 -7.92 0.92
C LEU A 24 -7.67 -8.22 1.93
N ALA A 25 -8.27 -7.18 2.53
CA ALA A 25 -9.37 -7.34 3.46
C ALA A 25 -10.61 -7.98 2.79
N LEU A 26 -10.98 -7.51 1.60
CA LEU A 26 -12.08 -8.07 0.81
C LEU A 26 -11.79 -9.53 0.41
N LEU A 27 -10.57 -9.80 -0.04
CA LEU A 27 -10.16 -11.15 -0.43
C LEU A 27 -10.15 -12.12 0.77
N GLY A 28 -9.65 -11.69 1.93
CA GLY A 28 -9.66 -12.49 3.15
C GLY A 28 -11.07 -12.79 3.65
N ASN A 29 -11.97 -11.79 3.61
CA ASN A 29 -13.37 -11.95 4.01
C ASN A 29 -14.11 -12.95 3.12
N THR A 30 -13.90 -12.88 1.79
CA THR A 30 -14.52 -13.81 0.84
C THR A 30 -13.93 -15.23 0.96
N ALA A 31 -12.61 -15.35 1.16
CA ALA A 31 -11.94 -16.63 1.36
C ALA A 31 -12.43 -17.37 2.61
N ASN A 32 -12.59 -16.67 3.74
CA ASN A 32 -13.05 -17.28 4.99
C ASN A 32 -14.50 -17.79 4.92
N LYS A 33 -15.30 -17.29 3.98
CA LYS A 33 -16.71 -17.68 3.82
C LYS A 33 -16.92 -18.83 2.83
N ARG A 34 -15.89 -19.26 2.09
CA ARG A 34 -16.00 -20.31 1.05
C ARG A 34 -15.34 -21.61 1.50
N ALA A 35 -16.00 -22.74 1.25
CA ALA A 35 -15.39 -24.07 1.38
C ALA A 35 -14.18 -24.16 0.42
N GLY A 36 -13.00 -24.48 0.96
CA GLY A 36 -11.74 -24.50 0.19
C GLY A 36 -10.98 -23.16 0.14
N GLY A 37 -11.46 -22.09 0.78
CA GLY A 37 -10.77 -20.79 0.80
C GLY A 37 -9.52 -20.69 1.69
N ALA A 38 -9.16 -21.76 2.41
CA ALA A 38 -8.05 -21.76 3.36
C ALA A 38 -6.67 -21.36 2.75
N PRO A 39 -6.30 -21.78 1.52
CA PRO A 39 -5.05 -21.35 0.91
C PRO A 39 -5.02 -19.84 0.62
N VAL A 40 -6.15 -19.28 0.20
CA VAL A 40 -6.31 -17.84 -0.08
C VAL A 40 -6.20 -17.05 1.23
N ALA A 41 -6.87 -17.51 2.29
CA ALA A 41 -6.80 -16.88 3.61
C ALA A 41 -5.37 -16.85 4.18
N ARG A 42 -4.61 -17.94 4.03
CA ARG A 42 -3.18 -17.99 4.42
C ARG A 42 -2.34 -17.02 3.60
N TYR A 43 -2.53 -16.97 2.28
CA TYR A 43 -1.83 -16.02 1.42
C TYR A 43 -2.12 -14.57 1.84
N VAL A 44 -3.37 -14.21 2.06
CA VAL A 44 -3.75 -12.86 2.55
C VAL A 44 -3.03 -12.55 3.86
N ARG A 45 -2.99 -13.51 4.80
CA ARG A 45 -2.31 -13.34 6.09
C ARG A 45 -0.80 -13.12 5.94
N SER A 46 -0.15 -13.76 4.98
CA SER A 46 1.27 -13.51 4.67
C SER A 46 1.55 -12.15 4.03
N ARG A 47 0.53 -11.49 3.44
CA ARG A 47 0.68 -10.20 2.77
C ARG A 47 0.36 -9.00 3.67
N TRP A 48 -0.34 -9.21 4.78
CA TRP A 48 -0.62 -8.16 5.76
C TRP A 48 0.62 -7.41 6.26
N PRO A 49 1.79 -8.04 6.51
CA PRO A 49 3.00 -7.31 6.88
C PRO A 49 3.47 -6.33 5.79
N VAL A 50 3.34 -6.70 4.52
CA VAL A 50 3.68 -5.81 3.39
C VAL A 50 2.73 -4.62 3.34
N ALA A 51 1.41 -4.88 3.45
CA ALA A 51 0.41 -3.82 3.47
C ALA A 51 0.58 -2.87 4.67
N ALA A 52 0.88 -3.42 5.86
CA ALA A 52 1.16 -2.61 7.04
C ALA A 52 2.44 -1.78 6.87
N GLY A 53 3.50 -2.37 6.31
CA GLY A 53 4.75 -1.67 6.06
C GLY A 53 4.60 -0.51 5.08
N THR A 54 3.93 -0.73 3.95
CA THR A 54 3.72 0.34 2.97
C THR A 54 2.72 1.40 3.45
N ALA A 55 1.72 1.03 4.26
CA ALA A 55 0.83 1.98 4.90
C ALA A 55 1.57 2.86 5.92
N ALA A 56 2.42 2.26 6.76
CA ALA A 56 3.27 2.99 7.71
C ALA A 56 4.21 3.96 6.99
N GLY A 57 4.84 3.52 5.89
CA GLY A 57 5.67 4.39 5.06
C GLY A 57 4.89 5.53 4.42
N ALA A 58 3.67 5.29 3.93
CA ALA A 58 2.81 6.34 3.37
C ALA A 58 2.38 7.38 4.43
N LEU A 59 2.04 6.93 5.64
CA LEU A 59 1.72 7.83 6.75
C LEU A 59 2.95 8.63 7.20
N LEU A 60 4.12 8.00 7.24
CA LEU A 60 5.38 8.68 7.53
C LEU A 60 5.69 9.75 6.48
N ALA A 61 5.51 9.46 5.19
CA ALA A 61 5.70 10.44 4.12
C ALA A 61 4.78 11.67 4.30
N LEU A 62 3.53 11.45 4.71
CA LEU A 62 2.57 12.53 4.98
C LEU A 62 2.96 13.37 6.20
N LEU A 63 3.45 12.71 7.26
CA LEU A 63 3.97 13.42 8.44
C LEU A 63 5.21 14.26 8.10
N VAL A 64 6.13 13.72 7.29
CA VAL A 64 7.33 14.44 6.86
C VAL A 64 6.96 15.63 5.97
N ALA A 65 6.00 15.47 5.04
CA ALA A 65 5.52 16.56 4.19
C ALA A 65 4.87 17.72 4.99
N ALA A 66 4.43 17.47 6.23
CA ALA A 66 3.89 18.52 7.09
C ALA A 66 4.97 19.44 7.71
N GLY A 67 6.26 19.09 7.62
CA GLY A 67 7.36 19.85 8.21
C GLY A 67 7.80 21.11 7.45
N ASP A 68 7.17 21.43 6.31
CA ASP A 68 7.35 22.65 5.49
C ASP A 68 8.82 23.08 5.28
N SER A 69 9.68 22.14 4.86
CA SER A 69 11.07 22.42 4.49
C SER A 69 11.49 21.63 3.25
N ALA A 70 12.36 22.21 2.42
CA ALA A 70 12.79 21.59 1.16
C ALA A 70 13.45 20.20 1.37
N THR A 71 14.20 20.03 2.47
CA THR A 71 14.80 18.73 2.82
C THR A 71 13.72 17.72 3.20
N ALA A 72 12.72 18.12 4.00
CA ALA A 72 11.59 17.26 4.34
C ALA A 72 10.79 16.87 3.10
N ASP A 73 10.56 17.80 2.16
CA ASP A 73 9.86 17.52 0.91
C ASP A 73 10.52 16.41 0.10
N VAL A 74 11.86 16.44 -0.03
CA VAL A 74 12.62 15.40 -0.74
C VAL A 74 12.46 14.04 -0.05
N PHE A 75 12.59 13.98 1.28
CA PHE A 75 12.39 12.73 2.02
C PHE A 75 10.95 12.23 1.91
N ALA A 76 9.95 13.11 2.00
CA ALA A 76 8.54 12.75 1.82
C ALA A 76 8.28 12.16 0.43
N ILE A 77 8.85 12.76 -0.62
CA ILE A 77 8.74 12.24 -2.00
C ILE A 77 9.39 10.87 -2.12
N LEU A 78 10.59 10.66 -1.56
CA LEU A 78 11.28 9.38 -1.63
C LEU A 78 10.52 8.28 -0.87
N ILE A 79 10.11 8.55 0.36
CA ILE A 79 9.38 7.60 1.21
C ILE A 79 8.00 7.31 0.60
N GLY A 80 7.27 8.34 0.16
CA GLY A 80 5.97 8.21 -0.47
C GLY A 80 6.06 7.49 -1.81
N GLY A 81 7.05 7.82 -2.64
CA GLY A 81 7.31 7.13 -3.90
C GLY A 81 7.59 5.64 -3.69
N ALA A 82 8.49 5.29 -2.76
CA ALA A 82 8.80 3.90 -2.45
C ALA A 82 7.59 3.13 -1.89
N SER A 83 6.85 3.73 -0.95
CA SER A 83 5.69 3.12 -0.30
C SER A 83 4.51 2.94 -1.26
N GLY A 84 4.23 3.95 -2.08
CA GLY A 84 3.18 3.94 -3.09
C GLY A 84 3.45 2.92 -4.20
N LEU A 85 4.66 2.94 -4.78
CA LEU A 85 5.06 1.96 -5.79
C LEU A 85 5.09 0.53 -5.21
N GLY A 86 5.57 0.35 -3.99
CA GLY A 86 5.54 -0.93 -3.28
C GLY A 86 4.12 -1.47 -3.11
N SER A 87 3.18 -0.62 -2.67
CA SER A 87 1.76 -0.97 -2.54
C SER A 87 1.14 -1.34 -3.88
N ALA A 88 1.39 -0.54 -4.92
CA ALA A 88 0.87 -0.78 -6.27
C ALA A 88 1.38 -2.11 -6.84
N LYS A 89 2.67 -2.41 -6.68
CA LYS A 89 3.28 -3.68 -7.11
C LYS A 89 2.72 -4.86 -6.33
N ALA A 90 2.55 -4.74 -5.01
CA ALA A 90 1.98 -5.80 -4.19
C ALA A 90 0.51 -6.09 -4.55
N LEU A 91 -0.26 -5.05 -4.86
CA LEU A 91 -1.63 -5.16 -5.36
C LEU A 91 -1.66 -5.84 -6.74
N GLN A 92 -0.85 -5.38 -7.69
CA GLN A 92 -0.74 -5.97 -9.03
C GLN A 92 -0.35 -7.45 -8.97
N SER A 93 0.65 -7.81 -8.15
CA SER A 93 1.07 -9.21 -7.95
C SER A 93 -0.08 -10.08 -7.44
N THR A 94 -0.88 -9.55 -6.50
CA THR A 94 -2.03 -10.27 -5.96
C THR A 94 -3.12 -10.43 -7.00
N GLN A 95 -3.45 -9.37 -7.75
CA GLN A 95 -4.44 -9.42 -8.82
C GLN A 95 -4.03 -10.40 -9.92
N GLN A 96 -2.76 -10.38 -10.35
CA GLN A 96 -2.25 -11.30 -11.37
C GLN A 96 -2.42 -12.75 -10.93
N ARG A 97 -2.00 -13.09 -9.71
CA ARG A 97 -2.15 -14.45 -9.15
C ARG A 97 -3.58 -14.98 -9.24
N TYR A 98 -4.58 -14.16 -8.91
CA TYR A 98 -5.98 -14.60 -8.92
C TYR A 98 -6.69 -14.38 -10.26
N ARG A 99 -6.12 -13.60 -11.18
CA ARG A 99 -6.64 -13.40 -12.53
C ARG A 99 -6.21 -14.52 -13.50
N THR A 100 -5.00 -15.07 -13.33
CA THR A 100 -4.46 -16.08 -14.25
C THR A 100 -4.71 -17.53 -13.79
N GLY A 101 -5.53 -17.75 -12.77
CA GLY A 101 -5.93 -19.10 -12.35
C GLY A 101 -5.06 -19.76 -11.28
N GLY A 102 -3.86 -19.23 -11.00
CA GLY A 102 -2.99 -19.70 -9.92
C GLY A 102 -2.34 -21.05 -10.17
#